data_AF-A0A960VG68-F1
#
_entry.id   AF-A0A960VG68-F1
#
_cell.length_a   1.000
_cell.length_b   1.000
_cell.length_c   1.000
_cell.angle_alpha   90.00
_cell.angle_beta   90.00
_cell.angle_gamma   90.00
#
_symmetry.space_group_name_H-M   'P 1'
#
loop_
_entity.id
_entity.type
_entity.pdbx_description
1 polymer ?
#
loop_
_entity_poly.entity_id
_entity_poly.type
_entity_poly.pdbx_seq_one_letter_code
_entity_poly.pdbx_strand_id
1 'polypeptide(L)'
;MPRFATHLVRGLCAAVLLAGVAGAAVPDEFTNLKVLPAETGKQELLDIMKKFTADLGMRCSDCHVQKVPGDFDSFDWASDELRNKEKARGMMRMVGRLNGELLPEAAGGHADGITCYTCHRGLHEPRTMEQEMLRTAHKSGIEAAEARYRELREQYYGSGSYDFGSNPLFAVANTMAESDDLDGARAMAKLNIEMNPDDTKAHLQLAQIELAAGNREEAGRVVREVLAKDPENRHAKRMQMELAK
;
A
#
# COMPACT_ATOMS: atom_id res chain seq x y z
N MET A 1 -4.72 -72.10 38.57
CA MET A 1 -4.10 -72.70 37.37
C MET A 1 -5.18 -72.91 36.32
N PRO A 2 -5.20 -72.07 35.28
CA PRO A 2 -5.04 -72.61 33.93
C PRO A 2 -4.11 -71.75 33.06
N ARG A 3 -3.80 -72.31 31.90
CA ARG A 3 -2.65 -72.08 31.01
C ARG A 3 -2.84 -70.85 30.11
N PHE A 4 -1.77 -70.09 29.93
CA PHE A 4 -1.65 -69.01 28.94
C PHE A 4 -1.58 -69.60 27.52
N ALA A 5 -2.49 -69.16 26.64
CA ALA A 5 -2.42 -69.40 25.21
C ALA A 5 -1.72 -68.19 24.54
N THR A 6 -0.60 -68.47 23.88
CA THR A 6 0.18 -67.53 23.07
C THR A 6 -0.52 -67.21 21.75
N HIS A 7 -0.88 -65.95 21.53
CA HIS A 7 -1.18 -65.41 20.20
C HIS A 7 -0.05 -64.48 19.77
N LEU A 8 0.79 -64.97 18.86
CA LEU A 8 1.77 -64.18 18.11
C LEU A 8 1.02 -63.31 17.10
N VAL A 9 0.85 -62.02 17.42
CA VAL A 9 0.43 -61.01 16.44
C VAL A 9 1.67 -60.61 15.65
N ARG A 10 1.77 -61.05 14.40
CA ARG A 10 2.77 -60.56 13.43
C ARG A 10 2.46 -59.10 13.12
N GLY A 11 3.28 -58.18 13.63
CA GLY A 11 3.25 -56.77 13.26
C GLY A 11 3.68 -56.60 11.80
N LEU A 12 2.77 -56.13 10.95
CA LEU A 12 3.06 -55.70 9.59
C LEU A 12 3.55 -54.25 9.68
N CYS A 13 4.88 -54.04 9.66
CA CYS A 13 5.45 -52.71 9.47
C CYS A 13 5.14 -52.23 8.05
N ALA A 14 4.12 -51.40 7.89
CA ALA A 14 3.90 -50.64 6.67
C ALA A 14 5.00 -49.57 6.57
N ALA A 15 5.95 -49.77 5.65
CA ALA A 15 6.90 -48.74 5.28
C ALA A 15 6.14 -47.63 4.54
N VAL A 16 5.92 -46.51 5.23
CA VAL A 16 5.45 -45.28 4.60
C VAL A 16 6.62 -44.73 3.77
N LEU A 17 6.53 -44.90 2.46
CA LEU A 17 7.37 -44.20 1.51
C LEU A 17 6.99 -42.70 1.57
N LEU A 18 7.82 -41.91 2.23
CA LEU A 18 7.86 -40.46 2.03
C LEU A 18 8.34 -40.20 0.61
N ALA A 19 7.40 -40.16 -0.35
CA ALA A 19 7.65 -39.56 -1.65
C ALA A 19 8.01 -38.09 -1.40
N GLY A 20 9.28 -37.75 -1.60
CA GLY A 20 9.72 -36.36 -1.58
C GLY A 20 8.91 -35.58 -2.60
N VAL A 21 8.30 -34.48 -2.17
CA VAL A 21 7.70 -33.50 -3.07
C VAL A 21 8.86 -32.98 -3.92
N ALA A 22 8.97 -33.44 -5.16
CA ALA A 22 9.84 -32.81 -6.15
C ALA A 22 9.40 -31.35 -6.24
N GLY A 23 10.26 -30.43 -5.80
CA GLY A 23 9.99 -29.01 -5.88
C GLY A 23 9.85 -28.62 -7.35
N ALA A 24 8.67 -28.13 -7.71
CA ALA A 24 8.39 -27.56 -9.02
C ALA A 24 9.51 -26.58 -9.42
N ALA A 25 10.10 -26.77 -10.60
CA ALA A 25 11.41 -26.23 -10.92
C ALA A 25 11.33 -25.13 -11.99
N VAL A 26 11.86 -23.95 -11.67
CA VAL A 26 12.13 -22.93 -12.69
C VAL A 26 13.17 -23.48 -13.67
N PRO A 27 13.01 -23.32 -15.00
CA PRO A 27 13.96 -23.79 -16.00
C PRO A 27 15.40 -23.29 -15.74
N ASP A 28 16.38 -24.06 -16.22
CA ASP A 28 17.80 -23.68 -16.16
C ASP A 28 18.22 -22.75 -17.31
N GLU A 29 17.47 -22.75 -18.41
CA GLU A 29 17.67 -21.87 -19.55
C GLU A 29 16.49 -20.91 -19.72
N PHE A 30 16.78 -19.64 -20.01
CA PHE A 30 15.77 -18.60 -20.18
C PHE A 30 15.71 -18.12 -21.63
N THR A 31 14.49 -17.82 -22.07
CA THR A 31 14.24 -17.22 -23.38
C THR A 31 13.44 -15.94 -23.20
N ASN A 32 13.47 -15.08 -24.23
CA ASN A 32 12.69 -13.84 -24.27
C ASN A 32 13.01 -12.81 -23.17
N LEU A 33 14.28 -12.74 -22.77
CA LEU A 33 14.83 -11.62 -22.01
C LEU A 33 15.04 -10.43 -22.96
N LYS A 34 14.26 -9.36 -22.76
CA LYS A 34 14.25 -8.15 -23.63
C LYS A 34 14.83 -6.88 -22.97
N VAL A 35 15.20 -6.97 -21.70
CA VAL A 35 15.70 -5.83 -20.90
C VAL A 35 16.89 -6.27 -20.08
N LEU A 36 16.78 -7.42 -19.39
CA LEU A 36 17.93 -8.07 -18.79
C LEU A 36 18.84 -8.65 -19.88
N PRO A 37 20.16 -8.71 -19.65
CA PRO A 37 21.10 -9.37 -20.54
C PRO A 37 20.70 -10.83 -20.82
N ALA A 38 21.07 -11.35 -21.99
CA ALA A 38 20.70 -12.72 -22.39
C ALA A 38 21.45 -13.78 -21.55
N GLU A 39 22.60 -13.41 -21.01
CA GLU A 39 23.51 -14.19 -20.19
C GLU A 39 23.18 -14.16 -18.69
N THR A 40 22.10 -13.49 -18.26
CA THR A 40 21.68 -13.44 -16.85
C THR A 40 21.51 -14.85 -16.28
N GLY A 41 22.20 -15.12 -15.17
CA GLY A 41 22.19 -16.44 -14.52
C GLY A 41 20.88 -16.73 -13.79
N LYS A 42 20.60 -18.02 -13.55
CA LYS A 42 19.36 -18.47 -12.87
C LYS A 42 19.13 -17.82 -11.51
N GLN A 43 20.15 -17.80 -10.67
CA GLN A 43 20.02 -17.25 -9.33
C GLN A 43 19.74 -15.74 -9.38
N GLU A 44 20.47 -15.01 -10.22
CA GLU A 44 20.28 -13.56 -10.41
C GLU A 44 18.87 -13.25 -10.92
N LEU A 45 18.38 -13.97 -11.93
CA LEU A 45 17.03 -13.78 -12.45
C LEU A 45 15.98 -14.03 -11.37
N LEU A 46 16.12 -15.11 -10.61
CA LEU A 46 15.18 -15.42 -9.52
C LEU A 46 15.18 -14.35 -8.43
N ASP A 47 16.34 -13.80 -8.09
CA ASP A 47 16.43 -12.75 -7.06
C ASP A 47 15.82 -11.43 -7.55
N ILE A 48 15.99 -11.09 -8.84
CA ILE A 48 15.28 -9.97 -9.47
C ILE A 48 13.76 -10.20 -9.41
N MET A 49 13.27 -11.39 -9.76
CA MET A 49 11.84 -11.69 -9.75
C MET A 49 11.24 -11.64 -8.34
N LYS A 50 11.95 -12.18 -7.33
CA LYS A 50 11.55 -12.06 -5.92
C LYS A 50 11.56 -10.60 -5.45
N LYS A 51 12.49 -9.78 -5.95
CA LYS A 51 12.48 -8.36 -5.64
C LYS A 51 11.27 -7.66 -6.24
N PHE A 52 10.85 -8.00 -7.46
CA PHE A 52 9.60 -7.45 -8.01
C PHE A 52 8.37 -7.83 -7.19
N THR A 53 8.27 -9.06 -6.69
CA THR A 53 7.12 -9.43 -5.84
C THR A 53 7.09 -8.62 -4.55
N ALA A 54 8.24 -8.45 -3.88
CA ALA A 54 8.35 -7.64 -2.67
C ALA A 54 8.08 -6.15 -2.93
N ASP A 55 8.65 -5.60 -4.01
CA ASP A 55 8.58 -4.18 -4.29
C ASP A 55 7.18 -3.74 -4.76
N LEU A 56 6.46 -4.62 -5.46
CA LEU A 56 5.17 -4.33 -6.11
C LEU A 56 3.96 -4.95 -5.40
N GLY A 57 4.15 -5.82 -4.41
CA GLY A 57 3.05 -6.57 -3.78
C GLY A 57 2.34 -7.54 -4.73
N MET A 58 2.98 -7.90 -5.85
CA MET A 58 2.44 -8.78 -6.88
C MET A 58 2.97 -10.21 -6.72
N ARG A 59 2.26 -11.17 -7.31
CA ARG A 59 2.64 -12.58 -7.42
C ARG A 59 3.13 -12.90 -8.83
N CYS A 60 3.81 -14.04 -8.98
CA CYS A 60 4.34 -14.50 -10.26
C CYS A 60 3.25 -14.55 -11.36
N SER A 61 2.05 -15.03 -11.01
CA SER A 61 0.89 -15.14 -11.89
C SER A 61 0.32 -13.81 -12.37
N ASP A 62 0.67 -12.69 -11.73
CA ASP A 62 0.20 -11.38 -12.16
C ASP A 62 0.97 -10.87 -13.39
N CYS A 63 2.15 -11.45 -13.65
CA CYS A 63 3.04 -11.08 -14.76
C CYS A 63 3.39 -12.25 -15.69
N HIS A 64 3.38 -13.49 -15.20
CA HIS A 64 3.67 -14.70 -15.97
C HIS A 64 2.41 -15.55 -16.17
N VAL A 65 2.23 -16.06 -17.38
CA VAL A 65 1.09 -16.93 -17.72
C VAL A 65 1.21 -18.23 -16.93
N GLN A 66 0.19 -18.58 -16.16
CA GLN A 66 0.07 -19.86 -15.49
C GLN A 66 -1.07 -20.66 -16.15
N LYS A 67 -0.75 -21.75 -16.84
CA LYS A 67 -1.76 -22.52 -17.62
C LYS A 67 -2.76 -23.24 -16.73
N VAL A 68 -2.32 -23.66 -15.53
CA VAL A 68 -3.15 -24.35 -14.54
C VAL A 68 -3.03 -23.61 -13.20
N PRO A 69 -4.11 -22.98 -12.69
CA PRO A 69 -4.05 -22.22 -11.44
C PRO A 69 -3.51 -23.03 -10.26
N GLY A 70 -2.48 -22.50 -9.60
CA GLY A 70 -1.85 -23.15 -8.44
C GLY A 70 -0.79 -24.20 -8.78
N ASP A 71 -0.65 -24.60 -10.05
CA ASP A 71 0.42 -25.49 -10.50
C ASP A 71 1.61 -24.69 -11.00
N PHE A 72 2.74 -24.79 -10.30
CA PHE A 72 3.95 -24.04 -10.61
C PHE A 72 4.67 -24.55 -11.87
N ASP A 73 4.52 -25.82 -12.23
CA ASP A 73 5.14 -26.33 -13.47
C ASP A 73 4.37 -25.91 -14.73
N SER A 74 3.16 -25.37 -14.55
CA SER A 74 2.32 -24.87 -15.64
C SER A 74 2.66 -23.44 -16.10
N PHE A 75 3.65 -22.79 -15.48
CA PHE A 75 4.08 -21.45 -15.86
C PHE A 75 4.74 -21.43 -17.23
N ASP A 76 4.21 -20.58 -18.10
CA ASP A 76 4.86 -20.17 -19.35
C ASP A 76 5.65 -18.88 -19.10
N TRP A 77 6.86 -19.05 -18.56
CA TRP A 77 7.70 -17.94 -18.12
C TRP A 77 8.09 -16.98 -19.26
N ALA A 78 8.18 -17.50 -20.50
CA ALA A 78 8.60 -16.75 -21.68
C ALA A 78 7.46 -15.96 -22.34
N SER A 79 6.21 -16.41 -22.22
CA SER A 79 5.03 -15.77 -22.83
C SER A 79 4.85 -14.29 -22.43
N ASP A 80 4.40 -13.49 -23.40
CA ASP A 80 4.09 -12.05 -23.25
C ASP A 80 2.57 -11.76 -23.30
N GLU A 81 1.75 -12.80 -23.19
CA GLU A 81 0.28 -12.67 -23.26
C GLU A 81 -0.29 -11.76 -22.16
N LEU A 82 0.32 -11.77 -20.97
CA LEU A 82 -0.06 -10.86 -19.88
C LEU A 82 0.56 -9.48 -20.07
N ARG A 83 -0.30 -8.48 -20.22
CA ARG A 83 0.09 -7.06 -20.38
C ARG A 83 1.00 -6.53 -19.27
N ASN A 84 0.89 -7.08 -18.05
CA ASN A 84 1.72 -6.65 -16.92
C ASN A 84 3.21 -6.96 -17.14
N LYS A 85 3.56 -8.01 -17.89
CA LYS A 85 4.96 -8.30 -18.23
C LYS A 85 5.58 -7.23 -19.10
N GLU A 86 4.86 -6.80 -20.13
CA GLU A 86 5.31 -5.70 -21.00
C GLU A 86 5.39 -4.37 -20.23
N LYS A 87 4.43 -4.09 -19.33
CA LYS A 87 4.53 -2.93 -18.42
C LYS A 87 5.76 -3.01 -17.53
N ALA A 88 6.04 -4.17 -16.93
CA ALA A 88 7.21 -4.37 -16.08
C ALA A 88 8.52 -4.09 -16.85
N ARG A 89 8.63 -4.58 -18.09
CA ARG A 89 9.77 -4.24 -18.98
C ARG A 89 9.89 -2.74 -19.24
N GLY A 90 8.77 -2.05 -19.45
CA GLY A 90 8.73 -0.59 -19.56
C GLY A 90 9.26 0.10 -18.30
N MET A 91 8.80 -0.32 -17.13
CA MET A 91 9.25 0.21 -15.83
C MET A 91 10.73 -0.06 -15.58
N MET A 92 11.25 -1.25 -15.95
CA MET A 92 12.68 -1.55 -15.84
C MET A 92 13.54 -0.60 -16.67
N ARG A 93 13.13 -0.30 -17.90
CA ARG A 93 13.83 0.69 -18.73
C ARG A 93 13.75 2.10 -18.14
N MET A 94 12.58 2.49 -17.61
CA MET A 94 12.40 3.78 -16.95
C MET A 94 13.32 3.93 -15.74
N VAL A 95 13.35 2.93 -14.84
CA VAL A 95 14.23 2.94 -13.66
C VAL A 95 15.70 2.93 -14.07
N GLY A 96 16.08 2.15 -15.08
CA GLY A 96 17.44 2.15 -15.62
C GLY A 96 17.88 3.54 -16.09
N ARG A 97 17.01 4.23 -16.83
CA ARG A 97 17.27 5.61 -17.29
C ARG A 97 17.31 6.63 -16.15
N LEU A 98 16.40 6.51 -15.18
CA LEU A 98 16.40 7.38 -13.99
C LEU A 98 17.72 7.27 -13.23
N ASN A 99 18.19 6.04 -12.97
CA ASN A 99 19.42 5.80 -12.23
C ASN A 99 20.70 6.13 -13.01
N GLY A 100 20.72 5.85 -14.32
CA GLY A 100 21.93 6.02 -15.14
C GLY A 100 22.14 7.42 -15.70
N GLU A 101 21.06 8.18 -15.91
CA GLU A 101 21.12 9.45 -16.63
C GLU A 101 20.51 10.59 -15.79
N LEU A 102 19.23 10.47 -15.45
CA LEU A 102 18.43 11.63 -15.02
C LEU A 102 18.73 12.06 -13.58
N LEU A 103 18.92 11.11 -12.66
CA LEU A 103 19.24 11.43 -11.26
C LEU A 103 20.64 12.04 -11.12
N PRO A 104 21.70 11.49 -11.75
CA PRO A 104 23.00 12.13 -11.74
C PRO A 104 23.01 13.55 -12.32
N GLU A 105 22.29 13.75 -13.44
CA GLU A 105 22.15 15.06 -14.07
C GLU A 105 21.47 16.06 -13.12
N ALA A 106 20.35 15.68 -12.51
CA ALA A 106 19.62 16.54 -11.59
C ALA A 106 20.39 16.84 -10.29
N ALA A 107 21.20 15.88 -9.82
CA ALA A 107 22.01 16.03 -8.61
C ALA A 107 23.34 16.77 -8.86
N GLY A 108 23.73 17.00 -10.11
CA GLY A 108 25.04 17.56 -10.47
C GLY A 108 26.20 16.63 -10.13
N GLY A 109 25.98 15.31 -10.10
CA GLY A 109 26.98 14.35 -9.67
C GLY A 109 26.39 13.00 -9.26
N HIS A 110 26.87 12.43 -8.16
CA HIS A 110 26.35 11.17 -7.66
C HIS A 110 24.95 11.34 -7.06
N ALA A 111 24.05 10.41 -7.37
CA ALA A 111 22.73 10.30 -6.77
C ALA A 111 22.48 8.85 -6.33
N ASP A 112 21.84 8.67 -5.18
CA ASP A 112 21.38 7.36 -4.74
C ASP A 112 20.36 6.80 -5.73
N GLY A 113 20.52 5.53 -6.09
CA GLY A 113 19.63 4.86 -7.03
C GLY A 113 18.24 4.63 -6.46
N ILE A 114 17.23 4.80 -7.28
CA ILE A 114 15.85 4.43 -6.96
C ILE A 114 15.58 2.97 -7.33
N THR A 115 14.60 2.38 -6.65
CA THR A 115 14.11 1.02 -6.93
C THR A 115 12.61 1.05 -7.20
N CYS A 116 12.04 -0.10 -7.57
CA CYS A 116 10.60 -0.24 -7.71
C CYS A 116 9.88 0.12 -6.38
N TYR A 117 10.46 -0.27 -5.24
CA TYR A 117 9.92 0.03 -3.91
C TYR A 117 9.83 1.53 -3.61
N THR A 118 10.75 2.36 -4.14
CA THR A 118 10.76 3.82 -3.93
C THR A 118 9.41 4.45 -4.29
N CYS A 119 8.77 3.95 -5.36
CA CYS A 119 7.46 4.42 -5.80
C CYS A 119 6.31 3.52 -5.32
N HIS A 120 6.47 2.20 -5.45
CA HIS A 120 5.40 1.23 -5.19
C HIS A 120 5.18 0.92 -3.73
N ARG A 121 6.23 0.90 -2.90
CA ARG A 121 6.15 0.64 -1.46
C ARG A 121 5.35 -0.64 -1.13
N GLY A 122 5.51 -1.67 -1.96
CA GLY A 122 4.78 -2.93 -1.82
C GLY A 122 3.35 -2.92 -2.36
N LEU A 123 2.95 -1.90 -3.13
CA LEU A 123 1.62 -1.76 -3.72
C LEU A 123 1.66 -1.95 -5.24
N HIS A 124 0.69 -2.69 -5.77
CA HIS A 124 0.58 -2.90 -7.22
C HIS A 124 0.37 -1.57 -7.95
N GLU A 125 -0.51 -0.72 -7.40
CA GLU A 125 -0.76 0.62 -7.90
C GLU A 125 -0.15 1.66 -6.93
N PRO A 126 0.91 2.39 -7.33
CA PRO A 126 1.61 3.32 -6.46
C PRO A 126 0.79 4.60 -6.29
N ARG A 127 -0.10 4.63 -5.30
CA ARG A 127 -0.87 5.84 -4.93
C ARG A 127 -0.47 6.30 -3.54
N THR A 128 -0.51 7.60 -3.32
CA THR A 128 -0.47 8.12 -1.96
C THR A 128 -1.84 7.95 -1.29
N MET A 129 -1.89 8.09 0.03
CA MET A 129 -3.15 7.99 0.77
C MET A 129 -4.14 9.06 0.29
N GLU A 130 -3.66 10.28 0.05
CA GLU A 130 -4.46 11.39 -0.48
C GLU A 130 -5.10 11.04 -1.83
N GLN A 131 -4.31 10.51 -2.77
CA GLN A 131 -4.80 10.12 -4.08
C GLN A 131 -5.85 9.01 -4.00
N GLU A 132 -5.64 8.01 -3.14
CA GLU A 132 -6.58 6.91 -2.96
C GLU A 132 -7.90 7.38 -2.35
N MET A 133 -7.85 8.29 -1.35
CA MET A 133 -9.05 8.87 -0.74
C MET A 133 -9.83 9.73 -1.74
N LEU A 134 -9.18 10.69 -2.41
CA LEU A 134 -9.82 11.55 -3.40
C LEU A 134 -10.43 10.74 -4.55
N ARG A 135 -9.72 9.74 -5.04
CA ARG A 135 -10.22 8.86 -6.11
C ARG A 135 -11.42 8.04 -5.66
N THR A 136 -11.37 7.49 -4.45
CA THR A 136 -12.46 6.68 -3.91
C THR A 136 -13.69 7.53 -3.66
N ALA A 137 -13.51 8.72 -3.06
CA ALA A 137 -14.59 9.68 -2.85
C ALA A 137 -15.26 10.08 -4.17
N HIS A 138 -14.47 10.48 -5.17
CA HIS A 138 -14.99 10.83 -6.49
C HIS A 138 -15.73 9.68 -7.18
N LYS A 139 -15.23 8.44 -7.05
CA LYS A 139 -15.80 7.28 -7.75
C LYS A 139 -17.01 6.68 -7.02
N SER A 140 -17.04 6.72 -5.70
CA SER A 140 -17.89 5.85 -4.89
C SER A 140 -18.48 6.53 -3.65
N GLY A 141 -18.27 7.84 -3.47
CA GLY A 141 -18.81 8.60 -2.35
C GLY A 141 -17.87 8.64 -1.15
N ILE A 142 -18.15 9.56 -0.23
CA ILE A 142 -17.27 9.87 0.89
C ILE A 142 -17.22 8.73 1.92
N GLU A 143 -18.34 8.04 2.15
CA GLU A 143 -18.43 6.90 3.07
C GLU A 143 -17.57 5.73 2.57
N ALA A 144 -17.51 5.54 1.24
CA ALA A 144 -16.63 4.54 0.64
C ALA A 144 -15.15 4.90 0.82
N ALA A 145 -14.80 6.19 0.77
CA ALA A 145 -13.44 6.64 1.05
C ALA A 145 -13.05 6.40 2.52
N GLU A 146 -13.94 6.69 3.48
CA GLU A 146 -13.69 6.42 4.89
C GLU A 146 -13.54 4.92 5.18
N ALA A 147 -14.39 4.07 4.57
CA ALA A 147 -14.27 2.62 4.68
C ALA A 147 -12.94 2.12 4.08
N ARG A 148 -12.57 2.66 2.92
CA ARG A 148 -11.31 2.33 2.25
C ARG A 148 -10.09 2.74 3.08
N TYR A 149 -10.12 3.90 3.73
CA TYR A 149 -9.05 4.32 4.65
C TYR A 149 -8.85 3.29 5.75
N ARG A 150 -9.94 2.88 6.41
CA ARG A 150 -9.89 1.93 7.53
C ARG A 150 -9.39 0.54 7.08
N GLU A 151 -9.83 0.05 5.93
CA GLU A 151 -9.32 -1.19 5.31
C GLU A 151 -7.82 -1.09 5.04
N LEU A 152 -7.36 -0.01 4.42
CA LEU A 152 -5.94 0.21 4.14
C LEU A 152 -5.13 0.28 5.43
N ARG A 153 -5.65 0.91 6.48
CA ARG A 153 -4.99 0.98 7.79
C ARG A 153 -4.87 -0.40 8.42
N GLU A 154 -5.92 -1.20 8.39
CA GLU A 154 -5.85 -2.58 8.88
C GLU A 154 -4.78 -3.40 8.15
N GLN A 155 -4.69 -3.25 6.83
CA GLN A 155 -3.79 -4.04 6.00
C GLN A 155 -2.33 -3.55 6.02
N TYR A 156 -2.09 -2.24 6.07
CA TYR A 156 -0.78 -1.62 5.78
C TYR A 156 -0.21 -0.75 6.90
N TYR A 157 -0.88 -0.65 8.07
CA TYR A 157 -0.33 0.16 9.15
C TYR A 157 1.04 -0.36 9.60
N GLY A 158 2.05 0.53 9.58
CA GLY A 158 3.44 0.21 9.91
C GLY A 158 4.25 -0.43 8.76
N SER A 159 3.68 -0.71 7.59
CA SER A 159 4.42 -1.29 6.45
C SER A 159 5.26 -0.29 5.67
N GLY A 160 5.00 1.01 5.83
CA GLY A 160 5.57 2.08 5.00
C GLY A 160 4.88 2.26 3.64
N SER A 161 3.83 1.50 3.35
CA SER A 161 3.08 1.60 2.07
C SER A 161 2.26 2.89 1.96
N TYR A 162 1.70 3.33 3.09
CA TYR A 162 0.91 4.56 3.21
C TYR A 162 1.33 5.34 4.47
N ASP A 163 1.19 6.66 4.41
CA ASP A 163 1.24 7.51 5.59
C ASP A 163 -0.15 7.53 6.25
N PHE A 164 -0.23 7.08 7.51
CA PHE A 164 -1.44 7.11 8.33
C PHE A 164 -1.41 8.21 9.40
N GLY A 165 -0.42 9.10 9.34
CA GLY A 165 -0.42 10.32 10.13
C GLY A 165 -1.54 11.28 9.72
N SER A 166 -1.56 12.45 10.36
CA SER A 166 -2.64 13.43 10.12
C SER A 166 -2.56 14.14 8.76
N ASN A 167 -1.36 14.31 8.21
CA ASN A 167 -1.16 15.15 7.02
C ASN A 167 -1.97 14.70 5.79
N PRO A 168 -2.07 13.39 5.46
CA PRO A 168 -2.85 12.97 4.29
C PRO A 168 -4.32 13.31 4.38
N LEU A 169 -5.00 12.98 5.49
CA LEU A 169 -6.42 13.31 5.65
C LEU A 169 -6.64 14.81 5.75
N PHE A 170 -5.71 15.55 6.35
CA PHE A 170 -5.71 17.01 6.34
C PHE A 170 -5.66 17.56 4.89
N ALA A 171 -4.79 17.03 4.05
CA ALA A 171 -4.66 17.46 2.65
C ALA A 171 -5.94 17.14 1.85
N VAL A 172 -6.52 15.96 2.03
CA VAL A 172 -7.79 15.57 1.38
C VAL A 172 -8.92 16.51 1.79
N ALA A 173 -9.06 16.79 3.09
CA ALA A 173 -10.10 17.69 3.60
C ALA A 173 -9.95 19.12 3.02
N ASN A 174 -8.72 19.62 2.89
CA ASN A 174 -8.47 20.91 2.24
C ASN A 174 -8.85 20.90 0.77
N THR A 175 -8.44 19.88 0.01
CA THR A 175 -8.78 19.77 -1.41
C THR A 175 -10.29 19.73 -1.63
N MET A 176 -11.04 19.03 -0.77
CA MET A 176 -12.51 19.02 -0.81
C MET A 176 -13.10 20.39 -0.48
N ALA A 177 -12.61 21.06 0.56
CA ALA A 177 -13.08 22.40 0.94
C ALA A 177 -12.78 23.45 -0.15
N GLU A 178 -11.61 23.39 -0.79
CA GLU A 178 -11.23 24.24 -1.92
C GLU A 178 -12.13 24.02 -3.15
N SER A 179 -12.73 22.83 -3.26
CA SER A 179 -13.68 22.46 -4.30
C SER A 179 -15.14 22.69 -3.91
N ASP A 180 -15.40 23.40 -2.80
CA ASP A 180 -16.73 23.66 -2.22
C ASP A 180 -17.48 22.39 -1.73
N ASP A 181 -16.79 21.25 -1.63
CA ASP A 181 -17.31 20.02 -1.02
C ASP A 181 -17.08 20.05 0.50
N LEU A 182 -17.86 20.89 1.18
CA LEU A 182 -17.72 21.09 2.63
C LEU A 182 -18.17 19.87 3.45
N ASP A 183 -19.09 19.05 2.91
CA ASP A 183 -19.53 17.81 3.57
C ASP A 183 -18.43 16.73 3.50
N GLY A 184 -17.81 16.56 2.33
CA GLY A 184 -16.65 15.68 2.17
C GLY A 184 -15.46 16.15 3.03
N ALA A 185 -15.18 17.46 3.01
CA ALA A 185 -14.13 18.04 3.84
C ALA A 185 -14.37 17.78 5.33
N ARG A 186 -15.61 17.96 5.81
CA ARG A 186 -16.00 17.69 7.19
C ARG A 186 -15.77 16.22 7.55
N ALA A 187 -16.18 15.29 6.69
CA ALA A 187 -15.99 13.85 6.91
C ALA A 187 -14.50 13.50 7.05
N MET A 188 -13.65 13.98 6.14
CA MET A 188 -12.21 13.72 6.18
C MET A 188 -11.53 14.36 7.39
N ALA A 189 -11.95 15.57 7.80
CA ALA A 189 -11.46 16.20 9.02
C ALA A 189 -11.88 15.43 10.28
N LYS A 190 -13.12 14.92 10.34
CA LYS A 190 -13.59 14.08 11.45
C LYS A 190 -12.86 12.74 11.50
N LEU A 191 -12.67 12.08 10.35
CA LEU A 191 -11.86 10.87 10.25
C LEU A 191 -10.42 11.13 10.71
N ASN A 192 -9.85 12.29 10.36
CA ASN A 192 -8.51 12.65 10.80
C ASN A 192 -8.43 12.77 12.33
N ILE A 193 -9.39 13.43 12.97
CA ILE A 193 -9.49 13.53 14.43
C ILE A 193 -9.70 12.15 15.06
N GLU A 194 -10.51 11.28 14.46
CA GLU A 194 -10.69 9.90 14.94
C GLU A 194 -9.36 9.13 14.97
N MET A 195 -8.54 9.29 13.92
CA MET A 195 -7.26 8.59 13.77
C MET A 195 -6.11 9.25 14.55
N ASN A 196 -6.18 10.57 14.75
CA ASN A 196 -5.14 11.41 15.34
C ASN A 196 -5.77 12.37 16.39
N PRO A 197 -6.33 11.86 17.50
CA PRO A 197 -7.19 12.64 18.41
C PRO A 197 -6.48 13.80 19.13
N ASP A 198 -5.16 13.74 19.24
CA ASP A 198 -4.35 14.79 19.87
C ASP A 198 -3.81 15.84 18.89
N ASP A 199 -4.06 15.67 17.57
CA ASP A 199 -3.61 16.65 16.59
C ASP A 199 -4.48 17.90 16.59
N THR A 200 -3.99 18.93 17.26
CA THR A 200 -4.63 20.26 17.34
C THR A 200 -4.86 20.87 15.95
N LYS A 201 -4.01 20.59 14.95
CA LYS A 201 -4.17 21.10 13.59
C LYS A 201 -5.41 20.50 12.93
N ALA A 202 -5.68 19.21 13.12
CA ALA A 202 -6.88 18.54 12.60
C ALA A 202 -8.17 19.09 13.24
N HIS A 203 -8.16 19.34 14.56
CA HIS A 203 -9.28 19.99 15.25
C HIS A 203 -9.56 21.40 14.70
N LEU A 204 -8.52 22.22 14.57
CA LEU A 204 -8.69 23.58 14.03
C LEU A 204 -9.15 23.59 12.57
N GLN A 205 -8.73 22.60 11.77
CA GLN A 205 -9.24 22.42 10.41
C GLN A 205 -10.75 22.13 10.41
N LEU A 206 -11.22 21.23 11.27
CA LEU A 206 -12.65 20.96 11.39
C LEU A 206 -13.41 22.24 11.77
N ALA A 207 -12.92 23.01 12.75
CA ALA A 207 -13.54 24.28 13.11
C ALA A 207 -13.61 25.27 11.94
N GLN A 208 -12.57 25.34 11.10
CA GLN A 208 -12.54 26.17 9.90
C GLN A 208 -13.56 25.71 8.85
N ILE A 209 -13.66 24.40 8.61
CA ILE A 209 -14.62 23.81 7.66
C ILE A 209 -16.05 24.06 8.14
N GLU A 210 -16.32 23.90 9.44
CA GLU A 210 -17.65 24.16 9.99
C GLU A 210 -18.03 25.64 9.94
N LEU A 211 -17.07 26.56 10.12
CA LEU A 211 -17.31 27.99 9.88
C LEU A 211 -17.68 28.27 8.41
N ALA A 212 -16.95 27.68 7.46
CA ALA A 212 -17.24 27.81 6.03
C ALA A 212 -18.62 27.24 5.67
N ALA A 213 -19.03 26.16 6.33
CA ALA A 213 -20.35 25.55 6.18
C ALA A 213 -21.49 26.30 6.91
N GLY A 214 -21.19 27.38 7.63
CA GLY A 214 -22.18 28.14 8.41
C GLY A 214 -22.53 27.51 9.77
N ASN A 215 -21.91 26.39 10.14
CA ASN A 215 -22.14 25.66 11.38
C ASN A 215 -21.37 26.27 12.56
N ARG A 216 -21.69 27.53 12.89
CA ARG A 216 -20.99 28.33 13.93
C ARG A 216 -20.99 27.67 15.31
N GLU A 217 -22.07 26.96 15.67
CA GLU A 217 -22.17 26.27 16.96
C GLU A 217 -21.09 25.18 17.09
N GLU A 218 -20.98 24.32 16.07
CA GLU A 218 -20.03 23.22 16.04
C GLU A 218 -18.59 23.72 15.96
N ALA A 219 -18.33 24.71 15.10
CA ALA A 219 -17.02 25.37 15.08
C ALA A 219 -16.63 25.93 16.45
N GLY A 220 -17.57 26.56 17.16
CA GLY A 220 -17.36 27.07 18.51
C GLY A 220 -17.12 25.97 19.54
N ARG A 221 -17.77 24.81 19.42
CA ARG A 221 -17.50 23.64 20.27
C ARG A 221 -16.05 23.18 20.11
N VAL A 222 -15.60 22.97 18.88
CA VAL A 222 -14.24 22.50 18.58
C VAL A 222 -13.19 23.53 19.03
N VAL A 223 -13.41 24.83 18.79
CA VAL A 223 -12.50 25.88 19.26
C VAL A 223 -12.36 25.90 20.78
N ARG A 224 -13.47 25.73 21.52
CA ARG A 224 -13.44 25.64 22.99
C ARG A 224 -12.66 24.41 23.47
N GLU A 225 -12.80 23.28 22.79
CA GLU A 225 -12.04 22.06 23.11
C GLU A 225 -10.53 22.25 22.91
N VAL A 226 -10.12 22.91 21.82
CA VAL A 226 -8.71 23.25 21.60
C VAL A 226 -8.20 24.19 22.69
N LEU A 227 -8.93 25.27 23.02
CA LEU A 227 -8.53 26.22 24.06
C LEU A 227 -8.53 25.63 25.48
N ALA A 228 -9.35 24.61 25.74
CA ALA A 228 -9.33 23.89 27.01
C ALA A 228 -8.02 23.07 27.18
N LYS A 229 -7.45 22.57 26.09
CA LYS A 229 -6.17 21.84 26.09
C LYS A 229 -4.96 22.78 25.99
N ASP A 230 -5.05 23.80 25.15
CA ASP A 230 -4.01 24.80 24.90
C ASP A 230 -4.62 26.22 24.97
N PRO A 231 -4.69 26.82 26.17
CA PRO A 231 -5.25 28.15 26.36
C PRO A 231 -4.51 29.26 25.61
N GLU A 232 -3.27 29.04 25.18
CA GLU A 232 -2.45 30.03 24.46
C GLU A 232 -2.45 29.84 22.94
N ASN A 233 -3.28 28.93 22.43
CA ASN A 233 -3.40 28.69 21.01
C ASN A 233 -3.89 29.92 20.24
N ARG A 234 -2.97 30.61 19.56
CA ARG A 234 -3.27 31.88 18.85
C ARG A 234 -4.29 31.71 17.74
N HIS A 235 -4.36 30.55 17.08
CA HIS A 235 -5.30 30.31 16.01
C HIS A 235 -6.71 30.10 16.55
N ALA A 236 -6.85 29.28 17.60
CA ALA A 236 -8.13 29.07 18.28
C ALA A 236 -8.68 30.36 18.91
N LYS A 237 -7.83 31.20 19.56
CA LYS A 237 -8.23 32.52 20.07
C LYS A 237 -8.80 33.41 18.96
N ARG A 238 -8.20 33.39 17.76
CA ARG A 238 -8.67 34.16 16.60
C ARG A 238 -10.03 33.70 16.13
N MET A 239 -10.23 32.39 15.97
CA MET A 239 -11.52 31.82 15.60
C MET A 239 -12.61 32.11 16.65
N GLN A 240 -12.27 32.06 17.94
CA GLN A 240 -13.20 32.40 19.02
C GLN A 240 -13.70 33.85 18.91
N MET A 241 -12.83 34.80 18.57
CA MET A 241 -13.22 36.20 18.35
C MET A 241 -14.10 36.37 17.11
N GLU A 242 -13.88 35.58 16.06
CA GLU A 242 -14.73 35.57 14.86
C GLU A 242 -16.12 35.00 15.12
N LEU A 243 -16.21 33.98 15.97
CA LEU A 243 -17.45 33.35 16.40
C LEU A 243 -18.32 34.23 17.31
N ALA A 244 -17.72 35.21 17.99
CA ALA A 244 -18.41 36.14 18.89
C ALA A 244 -19.07 37.34 18.17
N LYS A 245 -18.83 37.49 16.86
CA LYS A 245 -19.49 38.48 16.00
C LYS A 245 -20.79 37.92 15.43
#